data_AF-A0A9E0TRS8-F1
#
_entry.id   AF-A0A9E0TRS8-F1
#
_cell.length_a   1.000
_cell.length_b   1.000
_cell.length_c   1.000
_cell.angle_alpha   90.00
_cell.angle_beta   90.00
_cell.angle_gamma   90.00
#
_symmetry.space_group_name_H-M   'P 1'
#
loop_
_entity.id
_entity.type
_entity.pdbx_description
1 polymer ?
#
loop_
_entity_poly.entity_id
_entity_poly.type
_entity_poly.pdbx_seq_one_letter_code
_entity_poly.pdbx_strand_id
1 'polypeptide(L)'
;MQSRFITALLGSGFLLCAFFGGCRPADPLDWKIDAETPEAYNDWVEKEVALMPRPLADEFNQAATQLMALTPRIHPITSSADMLSKHDPFCQQVNRRTVRAVIIDSYQSANQALFSKVSLEQGNALATLKRSNELSADDPAQPRFEVAIRNQRKLIDFYNEQIRKNEARIAALKGQPAPPAPAATP
;
A
#
# COMPACT_ATOMS: atom_id res chain seq x y z
N MET A 1 -44.86 40.17 -55.14
CA MET A 1 -43.97 38.99 -55.23
C MET A 1 -42.85 39.23 -54.24
N GLN A 2 -42.88 38.51 -53.10
CA GLN A 2 -41.91 37.45 -52.72
C GLN A 2 -40.51 38.02 -52.41
N SER A 3 -39.81 37.72 -51.32
CA SER A 3 -39.99 36.76 -50.24
C SER A 3 -39.08 37.18 -49.09
N ARG A 4 -39.45 36.80 -47.86
CA ARG A 4 -38.72 37.02 -46.61
C ARG A 4 -37.46 36.15 -46.59
N PHE A 5 -36.32 36.70 -46.14
CA PHE A 5 -35.17 35.89 -45.69
C PHE A 5 -35.03 36.03 -44.18
N ILE A 6 -35.48 34.99 -43.48
CA ILE A 6 -35.30 34.73 -42.05
C ILE A 6 -34.44 33.46 -41.97
N THR A 7 -33.13 33.58 -41.76
CA THR A 7 -32.19 32.51 -41.35
C THR A 7 -30.82 33.18 -41.16
N ALA A 8 -30.01 32.99 -40.12
CA ALA A 8 -29.87 31.89 -39.18
C ALA A 8 -29.29 32.40 -37.84
N LEU A 9 -29.98 32.09 -36.75
CA LEU A 9 -29.51 32.22 -35.36
C LEU A 9 -29.57 30.82 -34.73
N LEU A 10 -28.76 29.89 -35.24
CA LEU A 10 -28.65 28.53 -34.71
C LEU A 10 -27.21 28.05 -34.90
N GLY A 11 -26.35 28.37 -33.93
CA GLY A 11 -24.95 27.98 -33.98
C GLY A 11 -24.19 28.12 -32.66
N SER A 12 -24.88 28.09 -31.52
CA SER A 12 -24.24 28.16 -30.19
C SER A 12 -24.87 27.17 -29.22
N GLY A 13 -25.01 25.92 -29.64
CA GLY A 13 -25.70 24.88 -28.88
C GLY A 13 -24.92 23.58 -28.81
N PHE A 14 -23.61 23.60 -28.52
CA PHE A 14 -22.86 22.37 -28.30
C PHE A 14 -21.56 22.59 -27.50
N LEU A 15 -21.63 23.13 -26.28
CA LEU A 15 -20.46 23.15 -25.38
C LEU A 15 -20.85 23.36 -23.91
N LEU A 16 -21.82 22.60 -23.40
CA LEU A 16 -22.25 22.71 -21.99
C LEU A 16 -22.60 21.36 -21.33
N CYS A 17 -21.82 20.31 -21.61
CA CYS A 17 -21.86 19.04 -20.85
C CYS A 17 -20.52 18.67 -20.19
N ALA A 18 -19.56 19.59 -20.10
CA ALA A 18 -18.20 19.29 -19.65
C ALA A 18 -17.87 19.71 -18.21
N PHE A 19 -18.85 20.08 -17.36
CA PHE A 19 -18.52 20.75 -16.08
C PHE A 19 -18.88 20.04 -14.78
N PHE A 20 -19.57 18.89 -14.76
CA PHE A 20 -19.83 18.19 -13.47
C PHE A 20 -19.76 16.66 -13.51
N GLY A 21 -19.48 16.03 -14.66
CA GLY A 21 -19.19 14.60 -14.75
C GLY A 21 -17.71 14.39 -15.03
N GLY A 22 -16.86 14.52 -14.00
CA GLY A 22 -15.43 14.29 -14.14
C GLY A 22 -15.20 12.94 -14.81
N CYS A 23 -14.61 12.94 -16.01
CA CYS A 23 -14.29 11.71 -16.71
C CYS A 23 -13.43 10.85 -15.77
N ARG A 24 -13.98 9.71 -15.34
CA ARG A 24 -13.25 8.72 -14.57
C ARG A 24 -11.98 8.36 -15.35
N PRO A 25 -10.79 8.40 -14.73
CA PRO A 25 -9.57 7.97 -15.40
C PRO A 25 -9.73 6.56 -15.99
N ALA A 26 -9.13 6.30 -17.14
CA ALA A 26 -9.20 4.98 -17.76
C ALA A 26 -8.46 3.92 -16.93
N ASP A 27 -7.35 4.29 -16.29
CA ASP A 27 -6.58 3.43 -15.39
C ASP A 27 -7.21 3.43 -13.98
N PRO A 28 -7.66 2.27 -13.46
CA PRO A 28 -8.18 2.17 -12.09
C PRO A 28 -7.19 2.56 -11.00
N LEU A 29 -5.89 2.49 -11.26
CA LEU A 29 -4.86 2.92 -10.32
C LEU A 29 -4.94 4.43 -10.03
N ASP A 30 -5.49 5.22 -10.96
CA ASP A 30 -5.60 6.67 -10.83
C ASP A 30 -6.97 7.12 -10.30
N TRP A 31 -7.88 6.17 -10.01
CA TRP A 31 -9.16 6.48 -9.39
C TRP A 31 -8.96 7.02 -7.98
N LYS A 32 -9.64 8.13 -7.68
CA LYS A 32 -9.62 8.74 -6.35
C LYS A 32 -10.61 8.03 -5.45
N ILE A 33 -10.16 7.77 -4.22
CA ILE A 33 -10.95 7.16 -3.17
C ILE A 33 -11.84 8.25 -2.55
N ASP A 34 -13.13 7.96 -2.42
CA ASP A 34 -14.03 8.74 -1.57
C ASP A 34 -14.13 8.05 -0.21
N ALA A 35 -13.57 8.68 0.81
CA ALA A 35 -13.54 8.15 2.17
C ALA A 35 -13.73 9.30 3.16
N GLU A 36 -14.66 10.22 2.89
CA GLU A 36 -14.95 11.31 3.83
C GLU A 36 -15.46 10.79 5.18
N THR A 37 -16.20 9.68 5.15
CA THR A 37 -16.64 8.90 6.31
C THR A 37 -16.48 7.41 6.02
N PRO A 38 -16.57 6.53 7.04
CA PRO A 38 -16.56 5.08 6.81
C PRO A 38 -17.68 4.59 5.88
N GLU A 39 -18.87 5.20 5.95
CA GLU A 39 -19.98 4.90 5.04
C GLU A 39 -19.64 5.31 3.61
N ALA A 40 -19.09 6.51 3.40
CA ALA A 40 -18.65 6.95 2.07
C ALA A 40 -17.58 6.02 1.49
N TYR A 41 -16.66 5.53 2.32
CA TYR A 41 -15.67 4.55 1.92
C TYR A 41 -16.30 3.22 1.50
N ASN A 42 -17.23 2.68 2.29
CA ASN A 42 -17.93 1.44 1.96
C ASN A 42 -18.73 1.57 0.66
N ASP A 43 -19.46 2.67 0.51
CA ASP A 43 -20.19 3.02 -0.72
C ASP A 43 -19.24 3.08 -1.93
N TRP A 44 -18.06 3.68 -1.75
CA TRP A 44 -17.05 3.78 -2.79
C TRP A 44 -16.47 2.40 -3.14
N VAL A 45 -16.20 1.54 -2.16
CA VAL A 45 -15.72 0.17 -2.40
C VAL A 45 -16.76 -0.63 -3.19
N GLU A 46 -18.03 -0.61 -2.77
CA GLU A 46 -19.10 -1.34 -3.45
C GLU A 46 -19.31 -0.89 -4.89
N LYS A 47 -19.18 0.42 -5.16
CA LYS A 47 -19.43 1.01 -6.48
C LYS A 47 -18.21 0.93 -7.40
N GLU A 48 -17.03 1.33 -6.92
CA GLU A 48 -15.83 1.50 -7.75
C GLU A 48 -14.96 0.24 -7.74
N VAL A 49 -14.69 -0.38 -6.59
CA VAL A 49 -13.81 -1.57 -6.54
C VAL A 49 -14.43 -2.76 -7.28
N ALA A 50 -15.77 -2.85 -7.30
CA ALA A 50 -16.50 -3.85 -8.09
C ALA A 50 -16.24 -3.75 -9.60
N LEU A 51 -15.80 -2.58 -10.10
CA LEU A 51 -15.49 -2.33 -11.51
C LEU A 51 -14.01 -2.57 -11.85
N MET A 52 -13.16 -2.85 -10.86
CA MET A 52 -11.73 -3.09 -11.07
C MET A 52 -11.46 -4.52 -11.56
N PRO A 53 -10.37 -4.74 -12.34
CA PRO A 53 -9.86 -6.08 -12.59
C PRO A 53 -9.58 -6.81 -11.28
N ARG A 54 -9.98 -8.08 -11.19
CA ARG A 54 -9.93 -8.85 -9.93
C ARG A 54 -8.57 -8.83 -9.22
N PRO A 55 -7.42 -9.02 -9.92
CA PRO A 55 -6.12 -8.98 -9.25
C PRO A 55 -5.81 -7.63 -8.59
N LEU A 56 -6.23 -6.53 -9.21
CA LEU A 56 -6.03 -5.19 -8.68
C LEU A 56 -6.97 -4.90 -7.51
N ALA A 57 -8.22 -5.34 -7.59
CA ALA A 57 -9.18 -5.24 -6.48
C ALA A 57 -8.66 -5.97 -5.23
N ASP A 58 -8.14 -7.19 -5.41
CA ASP A 58 -7.59 -8.00 -4.32
C ASP A 58 -6.34 -7.31 -3.71
N GLU A 59 -5.43 -6.77 -4.53
CA GLU A 59 -4.26 -6.01 -4.08
C GLU A 59 -4.65 -4.75 -3.31
N PHE A 60 -5.62 -3.98 -3.81
CA PHE A 60 -6.13 -2.79 -3.12
C PHE A 60 -6.79 -3.15 -1.78
N ASN A 61 -7.62 -4.19 -1.72
CA ASN A 61 -8.29 -4.61 -0.49
C ASN A 61 -7.29 -5.08 0.59
N GLN A 62 -6.24 -5.79 0.18
CA GLN A 62 -5.13 -6.14 1.08
C GLN A 62 -4.41 -4.89 1.58
N ALA A 63 -4.11 -3.95 0.68
CA ALA A 63 -3.44 -2.71 1.02
C ALA A 63 -4.25 -1.88 2.03
N ALA A 64 -5.55 -1.69 1.78
CA ALA A 64 -6.46 -0.99 2.67
C ALA A 64 -6.57 -1.66 4.04
N THR A 65 -6.74 -2.99 4.07
CA THR A 65 -6.82 -3.77 5.32
C THR A 65 -5.56 -3.61 6.17
N GLN A 66 -4.38 -3.66 5.54
CA GLN A 66 -3.11 -3.46 6.23
C GLN A 66 -2.99 -2.05 6.80
N LEU A 67 -3.34 -1.02 6.03
CA LEU A 67 -3.31 0.36 6.51
C LEU A 67 -4.31 0.59 7.66
N MET A 68 -5.52 0.04 7.58
CA MET A 68 -6.50 0.08 8.68
C MET A 68 -5.93 -0.52 9.96
N ALA A 69 -5.19 -1.63 9.87
CA ALA A 69 -4.58 -2.29 11.02
C ALA A 69 -3.40 -1.48 11.63
N LEU A 70 -2.72 -0.68 10.82
CA LEU A 70 -1.60 0.17 11.24
C LEU A 70 -2.03 1.55 11.72
N THR A 71 -3.25 1.97 11.39
CA THR A 71 -3.75 3.29 11.74
C THR A 71 -4.12 3.33 13.23
N PRO A 72 -3.48 4.18 14.06
CA PRO A 72 -3.80 4.27 15.47
C PRO A 72 -5.22 4.83 15.65
N ARG A 73 -6.11 4.07 16.27
CA ARG A 73 -7.45 4.51 16.63
C ARG A 73 -7.38 5.14 18.02
N ILE A 74 -7.72 6.43 18.11
CA ILE A 74 -7.60 7.25 19.34
C ILE A 74 -8.60 6.77 20.40
N HIS A 75 -9.72 6.18 20.00
CA HIS A 75 -10.72 5.65 20.91
C HIS A 75 -11.11 4.21 20.51
N PRO A 76 -11.25 3.28 21.48
CA PRO A 76 -11.96 2.03 21.21
C PRO A 76 -13.37 2.39 20.71
N ILE A 77 -13.85 1.66 19.70
CA ILE A 77 -15.20 1.87 19.18
C ILE A 77 -16.18 1.42 20.26
N THR A 78 -16.59 2.35 21.09
CA THR A 78 -17.48 2.11 22.23
C THR A 78 -18.94 2.33 21.86
N SER A 79 -19.20 3.04 20.75
CA SER A 79 -20.54 3.29 20.27
C SER A 79 -20.60 3.32 18.73
N SER A 80 -21.79 3.11 18.19
CA SER A 80 -22.09 3.32 16.77
C SER A 80 -21.91 4.78 16.32
N ALA A 81 -21.98 5.75 17.24
CA ALA A 81 -21.71 7.16 16.96
C ALA A 81 -20.21 7.42 16.70
N ASP A 82 -19.31 6.67 17.34
CA ASP A 82 -17.86 6.77 17.11
C ASP A 82 -17.48 6.28 15.71
N MET A 83 -18.21 5.28 15.20
CA MET A 83 -18.07 4.78 13.82
C MET A 83 -18.54 5.78 12.76
N LEU A 84 -19.51 6.63 13.11
CA LEU A 84 -20.05 7.67 12.23
C LEU A 84 -19.25 8.98 12.28
N SER A 85 -18.17 9.03 13.07
CA SER A 85 -17.39 10.25 13.21
C SER A 85 -16.68 10.57 11.90
N LYS A 86 -16.82 11.80 11.41
CA LYS A 86 -16.07 12.37 10.27
C LYS A 86 -14.55 12.43 10.51
N HIS A 87 -14.08 11.86 11.61
CA HIS A 87 -12.72 11.93 12.10
C HIS A 87 -12.05 10.56 12.20
N ASP A 88 -12.59 9.53 11.53
CA ASP A 88 -11.88 8.24 11.42
C ASP A 88 -10.49 8.45 10.81
N PRO A 89 -9.39 8.12 11.52
CA PRO A 89 -8.05 8.42 11.05
C PRO A 89 -7.66 7.67 9.77
N PHE A 90 -8.25 6.48 9.52
CA PHE A 90 -7.98 5.74 8.28
C PHE A 90 -8.65 6.44 7.10
N CYS A 91 -9.90 6.86 7.27
CA CYS A 91 -10.62 7.66 6.28
C CYS A 91 -9.85 8.93 5.93
N GLN A 92 -9.33 9.67 6.93
CA GLN A 92 -8.46 10.83 6.70
C GLN A 92 -7.18 10.49 5.93
N GLN A 93 -6.58 9.33 6.20
CA GLN A 93 -5.35 8.90 5.54
C GLN A 93 -5.56 8.55 4.06
N VAL A 94 -6.73 7.99 3.68
CA VAL A 94 -6.97 7.49 2.32
C VAL A 94 -7.87 8.39 1.47
N ASN A 95 -8.66 9.28 2.09
CA ASN A 95 -9.61 10.13 1.37
C ASN A 95 -8.91 11.00 0.30
N ARG A 96 -9.51 11.06 -0.90
CA ARG A 96 -9.03 11.77 -2.09
C ARG A 96 -7.69 11.29 -2.65
N ARG A 97 -7.06 10.28 -2.06
CA ARG A 97 -5.88 9.64 -2.63
C ARG A 97 -6.25 8.70 -3.74
N THR A 98 -5.29 8.37 -4.59
CA THR A 98 -5.49 7.38 -5.64
C THR A 98 -5.31 5.96 -5.11
N VAL A 99 -5.93 4.98 -5.76
CA VAL A 99 -5.70 3.54 -5.52
C VAL A 99 -4.20 3.22 -5.53
N ARG A 100 -3.47 3.74 -6.52
CA ARG A 100 -2.01 3.62 -6.64
C ARG A 100 -1.29 4.09 -5.38
N ALA A 101 -1.65 5.28 -4.88
CA ALA A 101 -1.00 5.86 -3.71
C ALA A 101 -1.25 5.01 -2.45
N VAL A 102 -2.46 4.48 -2.28
CA VAL A 102 -2.79 3.59 -1.15
C VAL A 102 -2.02 2.26 -1.21
N ILE A 103 -1.90 1.65 -2.39
CA ILE A 103 -1.12 0.43 -2.58
C ILE A 103 0.37 0.69 -2.29
N ILE A 104 0.93 1.78 -2.82
CA ILE A 104 2.33 2.17 -2.56
C ILE A 104 2.58 2.33 -1.06
N ASP A 105 1.72 3.08 -0.36
CA ASP A 105 1.86 3.32 1.07
C ASP A 105 1.83 2.02 1.88
N SER A 106 0.94 1.10 1.54
CA SER A 106 0.87 -0.20 2.23
C SER A 106 2.16 -1.00 2.08
N TYR A 107 2.74 -1.06 0.88
CA TYR A 107 4.04 -1.70 0.66
C TYR A 107 5.19 -0.98 1.39
N GLN A 108 5.17 0.35 1.45
CA GLN A 108 6.17 1.12 2.20
C GLN A 108 6.09 0.83 3.69
N SER A 109 4.88 0.78 4.26
CA SER A 109 4.67 0.37 5.66
C SER A 109 5.09 -1.09 5.91
N ALA A 110 4.81 -2.00 4.96
CA ALA A 110 5.29 -3.39 5.03
C ALA A 110 6.82 -3.44 5.09
N ASN A 111 7.50 -2.68 4.24
CA ASN A 111 8.96 -2.60 4.21
C ASN A 111 9.51 -2.05 5.51
N GLN A 112 8.92 -1.00 6.09
CA GLN A 112 9.35 -0.49 7.39
C GLN A 112 9.28 -1.55 8.49
N ALA A 113 8.21 -2.35 8.52
CA ALA A 113 8.08 -3.46 9.47
C ALA A 113 9.13 -4.56 9.22
N LEU A 114 9.41 -4.89 7.94
CA LEU A 114 10.42 -5.87 7.57
C LEU A 114 11.85 -5.39 7.90
N PHE A 115 12.18 -4.11 7.69
CA PHE A 115 13.48 -3.55 8.08
C PHE A 115 13.71 -3.64 9.59
N SER A 116 12.68 -3.39 10.40
CA SER A 116 12.75 -3.59 11.85
C SER A 116 13.02 -5.05 12.22
N LYS A 117 12.39 -6.00 11.52
CA LYS A 117 12.65 -7.44 11.71
C LYS A 117 14.08 -7.82 11.30
N VAL A 118 14.57 -7.34 10.16
CA VAL A 118 15.96 -7.56 9.72
C VAL A 118 16.94 -7.03 10.77
N SER A 119 16.72 -5.81 11.26
CA SER A 119 17.60 -5.20 12.26
C SER A 119 17.60 -5.99 13.57
N LEU A 120 16.44 -6.48 14.01
CA LEU A 120 16.30 -7.34 15.18
C LEU A 120 17.06 -8.66 14.99
N GLU A 121 16.87 -9.34 13.87
CA GLU A 121 17.54 -10.62 13.60
C GLU A 121 19.06 -10.47 13.43
N GLN A 122 19.53 -9.36 12.86
CA GLN A 122 20.94 -9.02 12.81
C GLN A 122 21.52 -8.83 14.22
N GLY A 123 20.82 -8.10 15.09
CA GLY A 123 21.20 -7.94 16.49
C GLY A 123 21.25 -9.29 17.24
N ASN A 124 20.26 -10.14 17.02
CA ASN A 124 20.22 -11.49 17.58
C ASN A 124 21.40 -12.34 17.08
N ALA A 125 21.69 -12.31 15.78
CA ALA A 125 22.80 -13.04 15.18
C ALA A 125 24.16 -12.59 15.72
N LEU A 126 24.36 -11.28 15.88
CA LEU A 126 25.58 -10.75 16.47
C LEU A 126 25.73 -11.18 17.93
N ALA A 127 24.65 -11.15 18.72
CA ALA A 127 24.66 -11.60 20.10
C ALA A 127 24.95 -13.11 20.22
N THR A 128 24.35 -13.92 19.35
CA THR A 128 24.60 -15.37 19.27
C THR A 128 26.04 -15.66 18.87
N LEU A 129 26.58 -14.96 17.87
CA LEU A 129 27.96 -15.09 17.44
C LEU A 129 28.95 -14.71 18.55
N LYS A 130 28.71 -13.60 19.25
CA LYS A 130 29.55 -13.18 20.37
C LYS A 130 29.64 -14.26 21.45
N ARG A 131 28.49 -14.82 21.86
CA ARG A 131 28.45 -15.92 22.84
C ARG A 131 29.16 -17.18 22.35
N SER A 132 29.01 -17.51 21.06
CA SER A 132 29.71 -18.65 20.47
C SER A 132 31.23 -18.47 20.48
N ASN A 133 31.73 -17.25 20.28
CA ASN A 133 33.16 -16.95 20.31
C ASN A 133 33.76 -16.98 21.73
N GLU A 134 32.93 -16.95 22.77
CA GLU A 134 33.35 -17.09 24.17
C GLU A 134 33.52 -18.57 24.57
N LEU A 135 33.06 -19.51 23.73
CA LEU A 135 33.20 -20.95 23.94
C LEU A 135 34.51 -21.48 23.34
N SER A 136 35.06 -22.51 23.97
CA SER A 136 36.13 -23.31 23.37
C SER A 136 35.60 -24.08 22.15
N ALA A 137 36.47 -24.35 21.17
CA ALA A 137 36.07 -25.01 19.92
C ALA A 137 35.52 -26.44 20.13
N ASP A 138 35.87 -27.08 21.23
CA ASP A 138 35.40 -28.41 21.66
C ASP A 138 34.15 -28.37 22.55
N ASP A 139 33.58 -27.18 22.81
CA ASP A 139 32.38 -27.04 23.63
C ASP A 139 31.18 -27.73 22.94
N PRO A 140 30.47 -28.66 23.62
CA PRO A 140 29.34 -29.38 23.04
C PRO A 140 28.15 -28.47 22.67
N ALA A 141 28.11 -27.22 23.15
CA ALA A 141 27.12 -26.24 22.75
C ALA A 141 27.43 -25.57 21.40
N GLN A 142 28.66 -25.63 20.89
CA GLN A 142 29.09 -24.96 19.66
C GLN A 142 28.20 -25.26 18.43
N PRO A 143 27.82 -26.53 18.14
CA PRO A 143 26.95 -26.82 17.01
C PRO A 143 25.54 -26.18 17.14
N ARG A 144 25.06 -25.95 18.36
CA ARG A 144 23.77 -25.29 18.59
C ARG A 144 23.82 -23.82 18.18
N PHE A 145 24.93 -23.14 18.48
CA PHE A 145 25.15 -21.75 18.07
C PHE A 145 25.27 -21.62 16.55
N GLU A 146 25.98 -22.53 15.88
CA GLU A 146 26.07 -22.54 14.42
C GLU A 146 24.70 -22.72 13.74
N VAL A 147 23.86 -23.62 14.27
CA VAL A 147 22.49 -23.80 13.77
C VAL A 147 21.65 -22.55 14.01
N ALA A 148 21.76 -21.92 15.19
CA ALA A 148 21.05 -20.68 15.49
C ALA A 148 21.43 -19.54 14.53
N ILE A 149 22.73 -19.32 14.31
CA ILE A 149 23.24 -18.30 13.37
C ILE A 149 22.75 -18.58 11.95
N ARG A 150 22.79 -19.85 11.51
CA ARG A 150 22.30 -20.24 10.18
C ARG A 150 20.80 -19.95 10.03
N ASN A 151 20.00 -20.25 11.05
CA ASN A 151 18.56 -19.99 11.03
C ASN A 151 18.26 -18.49 11.00
N GLN A 152 18.98 -17.67 11.77
CA GLN A 152 18.85 -16.22 11.74
C GLN A 152 19.21 -15.64 10.36
N ARG A 153 20.30 -16.12 9.74
CA ARG A 153 20.66 -15.73 8.37
C ARG A 153 19.54 -16.04 7.36
N LYS A 154 18.95 -17.24 7.42
CA LYS A 154 17.80 -17.60 6.57
C LYS A 154 16.60 -16.67 6.76
N LEU A 155 16.33 -16.23 7.99
CA LEU A 155 15.25 -15.27 8.26
C LEU A 155 15.56 -13.89 7.68
N ILE A 156 16.80 -13.42 7.83
CA ILE A 156 17.26 -12.16 7.23
C ILE A 156 17.11 -12.21 5.70
N ASP A 157 17.59 -13.28 5.06
CA ASP A 157 17.47 -13.47 3.61
C ASP A 157 16.01 -13.50 3.16
N PHE A 158 15.15 -14.19 3.90
CA PHE A 158 13.72 -14.22 3.64
C PHE A 158 13.10 -12.82 3.70
N TYR A 159 13.38 -12.03 4.74
CA TYR A 159 12.83 -10.67 4.86
C TYR A 159 13.37 -9.73 3.79
N ASN A 160 14.67 -9.81 3.46
CA ASN A 160 15.26 -9.02 2.38
C ASN A 160 14.62 -9.34 1.03
N GLU A 161 14.32 -10.61 0.75
CA GLU A 161 13.62 -10.99 -0.47
C GLU A 161 12.19 -10.44 -0.53
N GLN A 162 11.47 -10.38 0.60
CA GLN A 162 10.15 -9.72 0.65
C GLN A 162 10.25 -8.21 0.42
N ILE A 163 11.23 -7.54 1.05
CA ILE A 163 11.49 -6.11 0.83
C ILE A 163 11.74 -5.85 -0.66
N ARG A 164 12.59 -6.66 -1.31
CA ARG A 164 12.91 -6.52 -2.73
C ARG A 164 11.67 -6.68 -3.62
N LYS A 165 10.80 -7.65 -3.34
CA LYS A 165 9.53 -7.85 -4.07
C LYS A 165 8.62 -6.63 -3.95
N ASN A 166 8.48 -6.10 -2.73
CA ASN A 166 7.69 -4.92 -2.47
C ASN A 166 8.26 -3.68 -3.19
N GLU A 167 9.58 -3.48 -3.15
CA GLU A 167 10.24 -2.36 -3.85
C GLU A 167 10.08 -2.46 -5.36
N ALA A 168 10.20 -3.66 -5.94
CA ALA A 168 9.94 -3.88 -7.37
C ALA A 168 8.49 -3.55 -7.72
N ARG A 169 7.52 -3.93 -6.87
CA ARG A 169 6.11 -3.58 -7.09
C ARG A 169 5.85 -2.08 -6.96
N ILE A 170 6.45 -1.41 -5.97
CA ILE A 170 6.39 0.06 -5.82
C ILE A 170 6.97 0.74 -7.06
N ALA A 171 8.13 0.30 -7.56
CA ALA A 171 8.75 0.86 -8.76
C ALA A 171 7.84 0.69 -9.98
N ALA A 172 7.26 -0.50 -10.19
CA ALA A 172 6.30 -0.75 -11.25
C ALA A 172 5.07 0.18 -11.16
N LEU A 173 4.53 0.40 -9.95
CA LEU A 173 3.41 1.31 -9.72
C LEU A 173 3.78 2.78 -9.99
N LYS A 174 5.04 3.17 -9.79
CA LYS A 174 5.55 4.52 -10.09
C LYS A 174 6.00 4.71 -11.55
N GLY A 175 5.99 3.65 -12.37
CA GLY A 175 6.56 3.69 -13.73
C GLY A 175 8.09 3.82 -13.72
N GLN A 176 8.75 3.35 -12.66
CA GLN A 176 10.21 3.41 -12.48
C GLN A 176 10.84 2.03 -12.72
N PRO A 177 12.13 1.96 -13.12
CA PRO A 177 12.85 0.69 -13.20
C PRO A 177 12.95 0.03 -11.82
N ALA A 178 12.85 -1.30 -11.79
CA ALA A 178 12.98 -2.05 -10.53
C ALA A 178 14.37 -1.83 -9.90
N PRO A 179 14.49 -1.88 -8.56
CA PRO A 179 15.78 -1.79 -7.89
C PRO A 179 16.69 -2.95 -8.34
N PRO A 180 18.01 -2.71 -8.47
CA PRO A 180 18.96 -3.78 -8.77
C PRO A 180 18.94 -4.83 -7.66
N ALA A 181 19.23 -6.09 -8.02
CA ALA A 181 19.42 -7.13 -7.02
C ALA A 181 20.57 -6.71 -6.07
N PRO A 182 20.47 -7.02 -4.75
CA PRO A 182 21.58 -6.78 -3.84
C PRO A 182 22.82 -7.52 -4.35
N ALA A 183 23.98 -6.86 -4.27
CA ALA A 183 25.25 -7.53 -4.53
C ALA A 183 25.33 -8.76 -3.61
N ALA A 184 25.67 -9.92 -4.17
CA ALA A 184 25.90 -11.11 -3.37
C ALA A 184 26.95 -10.78 -2.31
N THR A 185 26.54 -10.75 -1.04
CA THR A 185 27.48 -10.59 0.06
C THR A 185 28.37 -11.84 0.07
N PRO A 186 29.69 -11.71 -0.11
CA PRO A 186 30.60 -12.85 -0.12
C PRO A 186 30.62 -13.61 1.20
#